data_AF-A0A653CER2-F1
#
_entry.id   AF-A0A653CER2-F1
#
_cell.length_a   1.000
_cell.length_b   1.000
_cell.length_c   1.000
_cell.angle_alpha   90.00
_cell.angle_beta   90.00
_cell.angle_gamma   90.00
#
_symmetry.space_group_name_H-M   'P 1'
#
loop_
_entity.id
_entity.type
_entity.pdbx_description
1 polymer ?
#
loop_
_entity_poly.entity_id
_entity_poly.type
_entity_poly.pdbx_seq_one_letter_code
_entity_poly.pdbx_strand_id
1 'polypeptide(L)'
;MSGESENTSTASAEAANSGAHDENVLKIFQSAESSLHFKIPQYIKNLLFLAGFESLALIATMTEKNIEELELYAKEELKSIVPQQDYVKYYGTTYKNYPEKFKFVIGYKKMLHLLIEFCKSQENSVNEENKENMSDTVVKLDNARGIANSEAMPASSNGEKSINSSFDFTEENRTVLRLIKNWTKSRADQSRWIILNSDLDNIIFNTRSSVEKEITSQITCFCKSSCRVPKLNNRWVLSNFFRHLSAKHLNESHEPEKNKNKKITSFLKPTHRPIDRSGPSKINILQNEVIHPITRTSENYISNTALGTNNKDSVYTQNYEIREANTVESDVKYFEEEHSGIVQQLSSAESKVESQPNLQKVRIATSLEVDNDANPKRAKLSKWSTVKYSRTERLRRAREKGHQGQTLLTNFFEIAGHLSTIIQKNPNVTDKIISCVAHHDNWNNFSLDITSFQDYEEKSSFISSFLQRLLENAKGNATQSANNNKYNDITKKISIYLYYVGGRLLYETIYANLKNCVPSISTLNRYLESERHCIQEGDLDLVGLKKHLEERGISKLIWISEDATRIKTKIEYDPKTNKLLGFVLPLKNGLPIKNIFYATSAPFKKFLGRKAKHLMLT
;
A
#
# COMPACT_ATOMS: atom_id res chain seq x y z
N MET A 1 0.17 87.23 -20.02
CA MET A 1 -0.87 86.66 -20.91
C MET A 1 -0.85 85.16 -20.63
N SER A 2 -1.66 84.70 -19.66
CA SER A 2 -2.96 84.04 -19.92
C SER A 2 -2.74 82.83 -20.82
N GLY A 3 -2.82 81.58 -20.40
CA GLY A 3 -3.42 80.95 -19.22
C GLY A 3 -3.96 79.63 -19.73
N GLU A 4 -3.68 78.51 -19.07
CA GLU A 4 -4.45 77.26 -19.21
C GLU A 4 -4.03 76.31 -18.08
N SER A 5 -4.89 76.28 -17.07
CA SER A 5 -4.93 75.32 -15.99
C SER A 5 -6.15 74.46 -16.23
N GLU A 6 -6.00 73.14 -16.43
CA GLU A 6 -7.02 72.14 -16.09
C GLU A 6 -6.51 70.70 -16.32
N ASN A 7 -7.05 69.78 -15.52
CA ASN A 7 -6.96 68.32 -15.56
C ASN A 7 -5.83 67.61 -14.79
N THR A 8 -5.89 67.73 -13.47
CA THR A 8 -5.42 66.70 -12.52
C THR A 8 -6.52 66.37 -11.51
N SER A 9 -7.51 65.55 -11.88
CA SER A 9 -8.50 65.04 -10.90
C SER A 9 -9.05 63.63 -11.18
N THR A 10 -8.52 62.89 -12.15
CA THR A 10 -8.96 61.50 -12.44
C THR A 10 -7.98 60.41 -12.00
N ALA A 11 -6.73 60.73 -11.66
CA ALA A 11 -5.73 59.74 -11.23
C ALA A 11 -5.91 59.22 -9.78
N SER A 12 -6.78 59.83 -8.97
CA SER A 12 -6.99 59.46 -7.56
C SER A 12 -8.03 58.36 -7.36
N ALA A 13 -8.92 58.12 -8.33
CA ALA A 13 -10.02 57.15 -8.18
C ALA A 13 -9.61 55.73 -8.64
N GLU A 14 -8.71 55.59 -9.62
CA GLU A 14 -8.22 54.29 -10.08
C GLU A 14 -7.24 53.65 -9.08
N ALA A 15 -6.43 54.44 -8.38
CA ALA A 15 -5.52 53.93 -7.35
C ALA A 15 -6.24 53.42 -6.08
N ALA A 16 -7.45 53.93 -5.80
CA ALA A 16 -8.27 53.46 -4.68
C ALA A 16 -9.01 52.15 -4.98
N ASN A 17 -9.31 51.87 -6.26
CA ASN A 17 -10.06 50.69 -6.67
C ASN A 17 -9.17 49.44 -6.87
N SER A 18 -7.87 49.62 -7.18
CA SER A 18 -6.92 48.50 -7.29
C SER A 18 -6.56 47.88 -5.93
N GLY A 19 -6.55 48.68 -4.85
CA GLY A 19 -6.17 48.18 -3.51
C GLY A 19 -7.19 47.22 -2.88
N ALA A 20 -8.48 47.39 -3.17
CA ALA A 20 -9.54 46.52 -2.65
C ALA A 20 -9.54 45.12 -3.31
N HIS A 21 -9.12 45.05 -4.58
CA HIS A 21 -9.04 43.78 -5.30
C HIS A 21 -7.91 42.90 -4.76
N ASP A 22 -6.74 43.49 -4.49
CA ASP A 22 -5.59 42.79 -3.92
C ASP A 22 -5.87 42.19 -2.53
N GLU A 23 -6.70 42.86 -1.73
CA GLU A 23 -6.99 42.42 -0.36
C GLU A 23 -7.80 41.11 -0.32
N ASN A 24 -8.74 40.92 -1.26
CA ASN A 24 -9.55 39.71 -1.34
C ASN A 24 -8.73 38.49 -1.75
N VAL A 25 -7.79 38.66 -2.69
CA VAL A 25 -6.91 37.58 -3.15
C VAL A 25 -5.97 37.14 -2.03
N LEU A 26 -5.43 38.10 -1.26
CA LEU A 26 -4.59 37.80 -0.10
C LEU A 26 -5.32 36.99 0.97
N LYS A 27 -6.63 37.25 1.19
CA LYS A 27 -7.46 36.49 2.12
C LYS A 27 -7.60 35.02 1.71
N ILE A 28 -7.74 34.73 0.41
CA ILE A 28 -7.81 33.34 -0.09
C ILE A 28 -6.54 32.58 0.27
N PHE A 29 -5.36 33.16 -0.02
CA PHE A 29 -4.09 32.50 0.29
C PHE A 29 -3.87 32.35 1.79
N GLN A 30 -4.22 33.34 2.61
CA GLN A 30 -4.11 33.25 4.07
C GLN A 30 -5.01 32.14 4.62
N SER A 31 -6.25 32.04 4.14
CA SER A 31 -7.18 30.98 4.54
C SER A 31 -6.64 29.59 4.17
N ALA A 32 -6.06 29.46 2.97
CA ALA A 32 -5.46 28.20 2.52
C ALA A 32 -4.22 27.83 3.36
N GLU A 33 -3.34 28.79 3.65
CA GLU A 33 -2.14 28.58 4.47
C GLU A 33 -2.49 28.15 5.91
N SER A 34 -3.53 28.75 6.50
CA SER A 34 -4.05 28.38 7.82
C SER A 34 -4.68 26.98 7.82
N SER A 35 -5.47 26.64 6.80
CA SER A 35 -6.16 25.34 6.73
C SER A 35 -5.24 24.18 6.38
N LEU A 36 -4.21 24.41 5.55
CA LEU A 36 -3.33 23.35 5.05
C LEU A 36 -2.01 23.24 5.84
N HIS A 37 -1.78 24.14 6.80
CA HIS A 37 -0.59 24.18 7.67
C HIS A 37 0.74 24.28 6.90
N PHE A 38 0.76 24.98 5.76
CA PHE A 38 2.00 25.33 5.08
C PHE A 38 1.95 26.76 4.54
N LYS A 39 3.12 27.40 4.38
CA LYS A 39 3.23 28.71 3.73
C LYS A 39 3.42 28.53 2.23
N ILE A 40 2.60 29.22 1.44
CA ILE A 40 2.73 29.29 -0.02
C ILE A 40 3.84 30.31 -0.32
N PRO A 41 4.91 29.93 -1.03
CA PRO A 41 5.96 30.88 -1.41
C PRO A 41 5.40 32.08 -2.16
N GLN A 42 5.87 33.28 -1.82
CA GLN A 42 5.38 34.54 -2.40
C GLN A 42 5.42 34.55 -3.93
N TYR A 43 6.46 33.96 -4.52
CA TYR A 43 6.60 33.92 -5.97
C TYR A 43 5.52 33.08 -6.67
N ILE A 44 4.96 32.07 -5.99
CA ILE A 44 3.83 31.29 -6.52
C ILE A 44 2.55 32.13 -6.49
N LYS A 45 2.32 32.87 -5.40
CA LYS A 45 1.17 33.79 -5.28
C LYS A 45 1.21 34.85 -6.40
N ASN A 46 2.37 35.47 -6.59
CA ASN A 46 2.59 36.48 -7.63
C ASN A 46 2.40 35.91 -9.05
N LEU A 47 2.84 34.67 -9.28
CA LEU A 47 2.71 34.01 -10.57
C LEU A 47 1.25 33.66 -10.91
N LEU A 48 0.49 33.15 -9.93
CA LEU A 48 -0.94 32.89 -10.10
C LEU A 48 -1.71 34.19 -10.39
N PHE A 49 -1.38 35.26 -9.67
CA PHE A 49 -1.96 36.58 -9.88
C PHE A 49 -1.68 37.11 -11.30
N LEU A 50 -0.42 37.13 -11.73
CA LEU A 50 -0.05 37.60 -13.08
C LEU A 50 -0.58 36.73 -14.23
N ALA A 51 -0.96 35.49 -13.95
CA ALA A 51 -1.60 34.61 -14.91
C ALA A 51 -3.13 34.70 -14.90
N GLY A 52 -3.72 35.60 -14.10
CA GLY A 52 -5.16 35.84 -14.03
C GLY A 52 -5.92 34.86 -13.12
N PHE A 53 -5.24 34.05 -12.30
CA PHE A 53 -5.87 33.18 -11.31
C PHE A 53 -6.16 33.93 -10.01
N GLU A 54 -6.96 35.00 -10.11
CA GLU A 54 -7.24 35.93 -9.01
C GLU A 54 -8.43 35.48 -8.14
N SER A 55 -9.32 34.65 -8.68
CA SER A 55 -10.53 34.21 -7.96
C SER A 55 -10.45 32.75 -7.51
N LEU A 56 -11.16 32.46 -6.42
CA LEU A 56 -11.27 31.12 -5.85
C LEU A 56 -11.82 30.11 -6.87
N ALA A 57 -12.82 30.51 -7.66
CA ALA A 57 -13.42 29.67 -8.71
C ALA A 57 -12.41 29.32 -9.80
N LEU A 58 -11.58 30.28 -10.24
CA LEU A 58 -10.56 30.01 -11.26
C LEU A 58 -9.50 29.04 -10.74
N ILE A 59 -9.02 29.23 -9.50
CA ILE A 59 -8.06 28.31 -8.87
C ILE A 59 -8.68 26.91 -8.72
N ALA A 60 -9.95 26.80 -8.32
CA ALA A 60 -10.65 25.53 -8.16
C ALA A 60 -10.76 24.73 -9.48
N THR A 61 -10.85 25.42 -10.63
CA THR A 61 -10.94 24.79 -11.96
C THR A 61 -9.59 24.39 -12.57
N MET A 62 -8.47 24.73 -11.93
CA MET A 62 -7.14 24.43 -12.47
C MET A 62 -6.89 22.92 -12.61
N THR A 63 -6.30 22.55 -13.74
CA THR A 63 -5.85 21.19 -14.05
C THR A 63 -4.33 21.11 -14.13
N GLU A 64 -3.74 19.91 -14.21
CA GLU A 64 -2.27 19.76 -14.42
C GLU A 64 -1.81 20.49 -15.69
N LYS A 65 -2.64 20.50 -16.74
CA LYS A 65 -2.34 21.23 -17.97
C LYS A 65 -2.19 22.73 -17.73
N ASN A 66 -3.00 23.31 -16.84
CA ASN A 66 -2.88 24.72 -16.48
C ASN A 66 -1.61 25.01 -15.67
N ILE A 67 -1.14 24.06 -14.86
CA ILE A 67 0.15 24.16 -14.16
C ILE A 67 1.31 24.12 -15.17
N GLU A 68 1.22 23.29 -16.20
CA GLU A 68 2.21 23.26 -17.30
C GLU A 68 2.19 24.55 -18.13
N GLU A 69 1.00 25.08 -18.42
CA GLU A 69 0.82 26.38 -19.10
C GLU A 69 1.39 27.54 -18.25
N LEU A 70 1.22 27.50 -16.91
CA LEU A 70 1.85 28.45 -15.97
C LEU A 70 3.38 28.37 -16.01
N GLU A 71 3.96 27.17 -16.09
CA GLU A 71 5.42 27.02 -16.25
C GLU A 71 5.90 27.60 -17.59
N LEU A 72 5.11 27.44 -18.65
CA LEU A 72 5.43 28.00 -19.98
C LEU A 72 5.33 29.53 -19.98
N TYR A 73 4.25 30.07 -19.43
CA TYR A 73 4.05 31.51 -19.23
C TYR A 73 5.21 32.14 -18.45
N ALA A 74 5.66 31.50 -17.37
CA ALA A 74 6.81 31.94 -16.60
C ALA A 74 8.11 31.96 -17.43
N LYS A 75 8.33 31.00 -18.33
CA LYS A 75 9.54 30.92 -19.16
C LYS A 75 9.55 31.94 -20.30
N GLU A 76 8.41 32.11 -20.97
CA GLU A 76 8.33 32.81 -22.25
C GLU A 76 7.90 34.27 -22.09
N GLU A 77 6.83 34.51 -21.35
CA GLU A 77 6.17 35.82 -21.32
C GLU A 77 6.60 36.67 -20.13
N LEU A 78 6.65 36.05 -18.94
CA LEU A 78 6.88 36.76 -17.68
C LEU A 78 8.23 37.50 -17.64
N LYS A 79 9.23 36.98 -18.35
CA LYS A 79 10.57 37.59 -18.47
C LYS A 79 10.52 38.96 -19.16
N SER A 80 9.56 39.16 -20.07
CA SER A 80 9.38 40.43 -20.80
C SER A 80 8.55 41.45 -20.01
N ILE A 81 7.72 40.98 -19.07
CA ILE A 81 6.79 41.79 -18.30
C ILE A 81 7.45 42.33 -17.03
N VAL A 82 8.23 41.49 -16.33
CA VAL A 82 8.79 41.82 -15.02
C VAL A 82 10.20 42.43 -15.16
N PRO A 83 10.51 43.56 -14.48
CA PRO A 83 11.88 44.08 -14.44
C PRO A 83 12.87 43.10 -13.80
N GLN A 84 14.10 43.05 -14.31
CA GLN A 84 15.12 42.09 -13.85
C GLN A 84 15.41 42.17 -12.33
N GLN A 85 15.30 43.36 -11.74
CA GLN A 85 15.46 43.58 -10.29
C GLN A 85 14.41 42.83 -9.44
N ASP A 86 13.23 42.57 -10.00
CA ASP A 86 12.12 41.92 -9.33
C ASP A 86 12.05 40.41 -9.59
N TYR A 87 12.97 39.84 -10.39
CA TYR A 87 12.96 38.41 -10.70
C TYR A 87 12.94 37.51 -9.47
N VAL A 88 13.55 37.92 -8.35
CA VAL A 88 13.50 37.14 -7.10
C VAL A 88 12.06 36.96 -6.60
N LYS A 89 11.20 37.98 -6.79
CA LYS A 89 9.80 37.97 -6.35
C LYS A 89 8.91 37.06 -7.20
N TYR A 90 9.30 36.72 -8.43
CA TYR A 90 8.47 35.96 -9.38
C TYR A 90 9.03 34.58 -9.74
N TYR A 91 10.37 34.45 -9.76
CA TYR A 91 11.08 33.21 -10.07
C TYR A 91 11.66 32.51 -8.83
N GLY A 92 11.62 33.17 -7.67
CA GLY A 92 12.30 32.70 -6.46
C GLY A 92 13.82 32.82 -6.56
N THR A 93 14.52 32.41 -5.50
CA THR A 93 15.99 32.50 -5.42
C THR A 93 16.69 31.54 -6.40
N THR A 94 16.06 30.42 -6.73
CA THR A 94 16.63 29.36 -7.57
C THR A 94 16.69 29.75 -9.04
N TYR A 95 15.64 30.37 -9.58
CA TYR A 95 15.52 30.63 -11.03
C TYR A 95 15.71 32.11 -11.41
N LYS A 96 16.00 33.01 -10.46
CA LYS A 96 16.22 34.45 -10.73
C LYS A 96 17.25 34.73 -11.84
N ASN A 97 18.28 33.89 -11.97
CA ASN A 97 19.35 34.08 -12.95
C ASN A 97 19.07 33.37 -14.29
N TYR A 98 18.12 32.42 -14.30
CA TYR A 98 17.80 31.59 -15.46
C TYR A 98 16.28 31.39 -15.62
N PRO A 99 15.50 32.46 -15.87
CA PRO A 99 14.05 32.39 -16.05
C PRO A 99 13.60 31.35 -17.09
N GLU A 100 14.37 31.18 -18.17
CA GLU A 100 14.08 30.24 -19.25
C GLU A 100 14.09 28.76 -18.82
N LYS A 101 14.69 28.46 -17.66
CA LYS A 101 14.74 27.12 -17.06
C LYS A 101 13.73 26.94 -15.93
N PHE A 102 12.84 27.91 -15.69
CA PHE A 102 11.88 27.86 -14.60
C PHE A 102 11.06 26.58 -14.63
N LYS A 103 10.92 25.91 -13.48
CA LYS A 103 10.07 24.73 -13.32
C LYS A 103 9.62 24.63 -11.88
N PHE A 104 8.35 24.30 -11.65
CA PHE A 104 7.92 23.95 -10.31
C PHE A 104 8.61 22.66 -9.88
N VAL A 105 9.32 22.72 -8.76
CA VAL A 105 9.82 21.51 -8.12
C VAL A 105 8.63 20.65 -7.66
N ILE A 106 8.85 19.34 -7.55
CA ILE A 106 7.76 18.37 -7.26
C ILE A 106 6.95 18.71 -6.00
N GLY A 107 7.59 19.31 -4.98
CA GLY A 107 6.93 19.77 -3.78
C GLY A 107 5.93 20.90 -4.03
N TYR A 108 6.28 21.87 -4.88
CA TYR A 108 5.40 22.99 -5.21
C TYR A 108 4.26 22.58 -6.15
N LYS A 109 4.46 21.60 -7.03
CA LYS A 109 3.35 21.01 -7.80
C LYS A 109 2.31 20.36 -6.88
N LYS A 110 2.75 19.56 -5.90
CA LYS A 110 1.85 18.98 -4.88
C LYS A 110 1.16 20.05 -4.05
N MET A 111 1.87 21.11 -3.69
CA MET A 111 1.31 22.26 -2.97
C MET A 111 0.18 22.94 -3.78
N LEU A 112 0.38 23.16 -5.09
CA LEU A 112 -0.65 23.70 -5.97
C LEU A 112 -1.87 22.78 -6.04
N HIS A 113 -1.69 21.46 -6.12
CA HIS A 113 -2.84 20.54 -6.07
C HIS A 113 -3.62 20.62 -4.75
N LEU A 114 -2.93 20.73 -3.61
CA LEU A 114 -3.61 20.89 -2.32
C LEU A 114 -4.38 22.22 -2.24
N LEU A 115 -3.81 23.29 -2.82
CA LEU A 115 -4.50 24.58 -2.94
C LEU A 115 -5.76 24.46 -3.81
N ILE A 116 -5.68 23.77 -4.95
CA ILE A 116 -6.82 23.54 -5.84
C ILE A 116 -7.93 22.77 -5.12
N GLU A 117 -7.60 21.69 -4.41
CA GLU A 117 -8.57 20.90 -3.65
C GLU A 117 -9.19 21.69 -2.49
N PHE A 118 -8.41 22.56 -1.83
CA PHE A 118 -8.92 23.49 -0.83
C PHE A 118 -9.91 24.50 -1.44
N CYS A 119 -9.61 25.10 -2.58
CA CYS A 119 -10.54 26.02 -3.25
C CYS A 119 -11.84 25.32 -3.66
N LYS A 120 -11.77 24.07 -4.16
CA LYS A 120 -12.98 23.29 -4.48
C LYS A 120 -13.86 23.02 -3.25
N SER A 121 -13.26 22.74 -2.09
CA SER A 121 -14.05 22.48 -0.87
C SER A 121 -14.77 23.73 -0.37
N GLN A 122 -14.12 24.90 -0.45
CA GLN A 122 -14.72 26.19 -0.12
C GLN A 122 -15.84 26.60 -1.10
N GLU A 123 -15.67 26.33 -2.39
CA GLU A 123 -16.72 26.62 -3.39
C GLU A 123 -17.97 25.76 -3.14
N ASN A 124 -17.79 24.50 -2.73
CA ASN A 124 -18.90 23.61 -2.40
C ASN A 124 -19.63 24.05 -1.12
N SER A 125 -18.94 24.50 -0.08
CA SER A 125 -19.59 24.95 1.15
C SER A 125 -20.47 26.18 0.94
N VAL A 126 -19.99 27.16 0.15
CA VAL A 126 -20.78 28.36 -0.20
C VAL A 126 -22.01 27.98 -1.02
N ASN A 127 -21.90 26.99 -1.91
CA ASN A 127 -23.02 26.50 -2.72
C ASN A 127 -24.04 25.70 -1.90
N GLU A 128 -23.64 25.01 -0.83
CA GLU A 128 -24.53 24.29 0.08
C GLU A 128 -25.32 25.26 0.98
N GLU A 129 -24.66 26.26 1.57
CA GLU A 129 -25.34 27.29 2.38
C GLU A 129 -26.37 28.08 1.56
N ASN A 130 -26.06 28.39 0.30
CA ASN A 130 -27.01 29.07 -0.60
C ASN A 130 -28.23 28.19 -0.96
N LYS A 131 -28.07 26.85 -0.99
CA LYS A 131 -29.19 25.93 -1.24
C LYS A 131 -30.12 25.82 -0.03
N GLU A 132 -29.57 25.77 1.18
CA GLU A 132 -30.39 25.74 2.41
C GLU A 132 -31.19 27.04 2.58
N ASN A 133 -30.57 28.20 2.33
CA ASN A 133 -31.25 29.49 2.41
C ASN A 133 -32.34 29.69 1.32
N MET A 134 -32.19 29.08 0.14
CA MET A 134 -33.26 29.08 -0.87
C MET A 134 -34.44 28.16 -0.50
N SER A 135 -34.21 27.04 0.19
CA SER A 135 -35.31 26.14 0.60
C SER A 135 -36.24 26.74 1.66
N ASP A 136 -35.72 27.57 2.57
CA ASP A 136 -36.56 28.22 3.60
C ASP A 136 -37.39 29.40 3.06
N THR A 137 -37.00 29.97 1.93
CA THR A 137 -37.73 31.10 1.31
C THR A 137 -38.93 30.62 0.49
N VAL A 138 -38.89 29.40 -0.05
CA VAL A 138 -40.00 28.83 -0.85
C VAL A 138 -41.15 28.31 0.03
N VAL A 139 -40.91 28.00 1.31
CA VAL A 139 -41.95 27.49 2.23
C VAL A 139 -42.90 28.58 2.76
N LYS A 140 -42.65 29.88 2.48
CA LYS A 140 -43.52 30.99 2.92
C LYS A 140 -44.50 31.54 1.88
N LEU A 141 -44.58 30.98 0.66
CA LEU A 141 -45.51 31.45 -0.38
C LEU A 141 -46.71 30.53 -0.68
N ASP A 142 -46.77 29.32 -0.12
CA ASP A 142 -47.86 28.37 -0.41
C ASP A 142 -49.02 28.39 0.62
N ASN A 143 -49.05 29.34 1.56
CA ASN A 143 -50.09 29.42 2.58
C ASN A 143 -51.29 30.33 2.25
N ALA A 144 -51.50 30.68 0.98
CA ALA A 144 -52.64 31.49 0.56
C ALA A 144 -53.34 30.92 -0.68
N ARG A 145 -53.94 29.73 -0.55
CA ARG A 145 -55.12 29.31 -1.34
C ARG A 145 -55.71 28.02 -0.79
N GLY A 146 -56.64 28.16 0.14
CA GLY A 146 -57.62 27.12 0.45
C GLY A 146 -58.91 27.32 -0.35
N ILE A 147 -59.74 26.26 -0.33
CA ILE A 147 -61.17 26.18 -0.66
C ILE A 147 -61.46 25.97 -2.17
N ALA A 148 -62.14 24.94 -2.66
CA ALA A 148 -62.79 23.75 -2.11
C ALA A 148 -63.07 22.75 -3.27
N ASN A 149 -63.04 21.45 -2.99
CA ASN A 149 -64.20 20.57 -3.12
C ASN A 149 -63.84 19.12 -2.81
N SER A 150 -64.63 18.57 -1.90
CA SER A 150 -64.75 17.19 -1.46
C SER A 150 -65.38 16.30 -2.53
N GLU A 151 -64.94 15.04 -2.63
CA GLU A 151 -65.85 13.88 -2.50
C GLU A 151 -65.10 12.55 -2.27
N ALA A 152 -65.84 11.59 -1.73
CA ALA A 152 -65.44 10.44 -0.92
C ALA A 152 -64.68 9.28 -1.61
N MET A 153 -63.74 8.68 -0.84
CA MET A 153 -63.41 7.25 -0.57
C MET A 153 -64.00 6.09 -1.45
N PRO A 154 -63.40 4.85 -1.50
CA PRO A 154 -62.52 4.24 -0.47
C PRO A 154 -61.30 3.39 -0.93
N ALA A 155 -60.40 3.20 0.04
CA ALA A 155 -59.63 1.99 0.41
C ALA A 155 -58.62 1.29 -0.54
N SER A 156 -57.40 1.16 0.02
CA SER A 156 -56.49 0.02 -0.03
C SER A 156 -55.52 -0.13 -1.21
N SER A 157 -54.29 0.37 -1.03
CA SER A 157 -53.09 -0.47 -1.15
C SER A 157 -51.88 0.26 -0.54
N ASN A 158 -51.07 -0.48 0.21
CA ASN A 158 -49.81 -0.02 0.79
C ASN A 158 -48.84 0.37 -0.33
N GLY A 159 -48.82 1.66 -0.67
CA GLY A 159 -47.79 2.25 -1.53
C GLY A 159 -46.60 2.67 -0.67
N GLU A 160 -45.58 1.83 -0.58
CA GLU A 160 -44.23 2.30 -0.31
C GLU A 160 -43.92 3.38 -1.36
N LYS A 161 -43.89 4.64 -0.94
CA LYS A 161 -43.37 5.74 -1.75
C LYS A 161 -41.88 5.48 -1.94
N SER A 162 -41.53 4.70 -2.98
CA SER A 162 -40.14 4.57 -3.40
C SER A 162 -39.70 5.95 -3.86
N ILE A 163 -38.76 6.53 -3.11
CA ILE A 163 -38.02 7.71 -3.53
C ILE A 163 -37.12 7.20 -4.67
N ASN A 164 -37.67 7.12 -5.88
CA ASN A 164 -36.91 6.87 -7.09
C ASN A 164 -36.12 8.13 -7.41
N SER A 165 -35.06 8.40 -6.64
CA SER A 165 -33.99 9.27 -7.11
C SER A 165 -33.37 8.58 -8.32
N SER A 166 -33.83 8.96 -9.51
CA SER A 166 -33.29 8.49 -10.78
C SER A 166 -31.84 8.94 -10.88
N PHE A 167 -30.91 8.11 -10.42
CA PHE A 167 -29.49 8.31 -10.65
C PHE A 167 -29.24 8.26 -12.16
N ASP A 168 -28.73 9.36 -12.71
CA ASP A 168 -28.29 9.41 -14.10
C ASP A 168 -26.95 8.67 -14.24
N PHE A 169 -26.97 7.49 -14.88
CA PHE A 169 -25.78 6.67 -15.14
C PHE A 169 -25.16 6.94 -16.53
N THR A 170 -25.49 8.07 -17.17
CA THR A 170 -25.00 8.40 -18.52
C THR A 170 -23.48 8.47 -18.58
N GLU A 171 -22.83 9.03 -17.56
CA GLU A 171 -21.37 9.16 -17.53
C GLU A 171 -20.67 7.80 -17.32
N GLU A 172 -21.20 6.95 -16.45
CA GLU A 172 -20.74 5.58 -16.27
C GLU A 172 -20.82 4.78 -17.56
N ASN A 173 -21.95 4.87 -18.26
CA ASN A 173 -22.17 4.16 -19.53
C ASN A 173 -21.17 4.62 -20.59
N ARG A 174 -20.91 5.93 -20.71
CA ARG A 174 -19.87 6.49 -21.59
C ARG A 174 -18.48 5.97 -21.22
N THR A 175 -18.17 5.88 -19.93
CA THR A 175 -16.88 5.36 -19.44
C THR A 175 -16.69 3.89 -19.80
N VAL A 176 -17.71 3.06 -19.60
CA VAL A 176 -17.66 1.64 -19.96
C VAL A 176 -17.51 1.46 -21.48
N LEU A 177 -18.26 2.21 -22.29
CA LEU A 177 -18.14 2.18 -23.74
C LEU A 177 -16.73 2.58 -24.20
N ARG A 178 -16.13 3.62 -23.61
CA ARG A 178 -14.76 4.04 -23.91
C ARG A 178 -13.74 2.93 -23.61
N LEU A 179 -13.89 2.23 -22.48
CA LEU A 179 -13.04 1.10 -22.13
C LEU A 179 -13.17 -0.07 -23.13
N ILE A 180 -14.40 -0.37 -23.57
CA ILE A 180 -14.66 -1.39 -24.59
C ILE A 180 -14.03 -1.00 -25.93
N LYS A 181 -14.21 0.24 -26.38
CA LYS A 181 -13.63 0.75 -27.63
C LYS A 181 -12.10 0.70 -27.61
N ASN A 182 -11.48 1.17 -26.53
CA ASN A 182 -10.02 1.14 -26.40
C ASN A 182 -9.46 -0.29 -26.39
N TRP A 183 -10.11 -1.20 -25.67
CA TRP A 183 -9.69 -2.60 -25.65
C TRP A 183 -9.82 -3.26 -27.02
N THR A 184 -10.95 -3.08 -27.71
CA THR A 184 -11.19 -3.65 -29.04
C THR A 184 -10.23 -3.07 -30.09
N LYS A 185 -9.96 -1.76 -30.06
CA LYS A 185 -8.97 -1.10 -30.95
C LYS A 185 -7.56 -1.67 -30.78
N SER A 186 -7.18 -2.10 -29.57
CA SER A 186 -5.88 -2.73 -29.32
C SER A 186 -5.74 -4.17 -29.83
N ARG A 187 -6.85 -4.79 -30.25
CA ARG A 187 -6.93 -6.21 -30.64
C ARG A 187 -7.35 -6.44 -32.08
N ALA A 188 -8.16 -5.55 -32.65
CA ALA A 188 -8.58 -5.61 -34.04
C ALA A 188 -7.54 -4.95 -34.95
N ASP A 189 -7.34 -5.50 -36.14
CA ASP A 189 -6.66 -4.81 -37.23
C ASP A 189 -7.50 -3.61 -37.72
N GLN A 190 -6.86 -2.67 -38.41
CA GLN A 190 -7.48 -1.39 -38.78
C GLN A 190 -8.80 -1.56 -39.57
N SER A 191 -8.83 -2.49 -40.53
CA SER A 191 -10.01 -2.74 -41.37
C SER A 191 -11.17 -3.27 -40.53
N ARG A 192 -10.91 -4.18 -39.60
CA ARG A 192 -11.92 -4.75 -38.71
C ARG A 192 -12.36 -3.79 -37.61
N TRP A 193 -11.45 -2.95 -37.12
CA TRP A 193 -11.77 -1.90 -36.16
C TRP A 193 -12.82 -0.94 -36.71
N ILE A 194 -12.73 -0.56 -37.99
CA ILE A 194 -13.72 0.33 -38.61
C ILE A 194 -15.13 -0.26 -38.54
N ILE A 195 -15.28 -1.54 -38.89
CA ILE A 195 -16.57 -2.25 -38.85
C ILE A 195 -17.06 -2.41 -37.41
N LEU A 196 -16.19 -2.87 -36.50
CA LEU A 196 -16.56 -3.08 -35.11
C LEU A 196 -16.89 -1.77 -34.39
N ASN A 197 -16.23 -0.66 -34.73
CA ASN A 197 -16.47 0.61 -34.04
C ASN A 197 -17.90 1.11 -34.24
N SER A 198 -18.50 0.92 -35.43
CA SER A 198 -19.92 1.22 -35.64
C SER A 198 -20.84 0.25 -34.90
N ASP A 199 -20.48 -1.03 -34.84
CA ASP A 199 -21.29 -2.03 -34.12
C ASP A 199 -21.26 -1.82 -32.59
N LEU A 200 -20.13 -1.34 -32.06
CA LEU A 200 -19.97 -1.04 -30.64
C LEU A 200 -20.87 0.12 -30.17
N ASP A 201 -21.30 1.01 -31.06
CA ASP A 201 -22.25 2.08 -30.74
C ASP A 201 -23.67 1.55 -30.50
N ASN A 202 -23.97 0.33 -30.95
CA ASN A 202 -25.25 -0.35 -30.72
C ASN A 202 -25.29 -1.17 -29.42
N ILE A 203 -24.28 -1.04 -28.55
CA ILE A 203 -24.28 -1.71 -27.24
C ILE A 203 -25.29 -1.02 -26.30
N ILE A 204 -26.15 -1.81 -25.68
CA ILE A 204 -27.16 -1.32 -24.72
C ILE A 204 -26.64 -1.55 -23.30
N PHE A 205 -26.69 -0.49 -22.48
CA PHE A 205 -26.30 -0.51 -21.07
C PHE A 205 -27.54 -0.41 -20.18
N ASN A 206 -27.68 -1.34 -19.23
CA ASN A 206 -28.68 -1.27 -18.17
C ASN A 206 -27.94 -1.27 -16.83
N THR A 207 -27.56 -0.07 -16.39
CA THR A 207 -26.78 0.17 -15.17
C THR A 207 -27.71 0.41 -13.99
N ARG A 208 -27.43 -0.29 -12.88
CA ARG A 208 -28.23 -0.22 -11.66
C ARG A 208 -27.30 -0.17 -10.44
N SER A 209 -27.67 0.65 -9.46
CA SER A 209 -27.06 0.60 -8.13
C SER A 209 -27.79 -0.42 -7.26
N SER A 210 -27.05 -1.35 -6.68
CA SER A 210 -27.56 -2.23 -5.62
C SER A 210 -27.70 -1.46 -4.30
N VAL A 211 -28.58 -1.93 -3.40
CA VAL A 211 -28.77 -1.40 -2.03
C VAL A 211 -27.44 -1.38 -1.25
N GLU A 212 -26.53 -2.29 -1.57
CA GLU A 212 -25.20 -2.40 -0.94
C GLU A 212 -24.14 -1.43 -1.52
N LYS A 213 -24.56 -0.39 -2.25
CA LYS A 213 -23.68 0.55 -2.99
C LYS A 213 -22.83 -0.11 -4.09
N GLU A 214 -23.12 -1.35 -4.47
CA GLU A 214 -22.47 -2.00 -5.60
C GLU A 214 -23.15 -1.59 -6.92
N ILE A 215 -22.42 -0.86 -7.77
CA ILE A 215 -22.90 -0.51 -9.11
C ILE A 215 -22.63 -1.69 -10.03
N THR A 216 -23.67 -2.20 -10.69
CA THR A 216 -23.55 -3.25 -11.70
C THR A 216 -24.20 -2.79 -13.01
N SER A 217 -23.57 -3.13 -14.14
CA SER A 217 -24.12 -2.86 -15.47
C SER A 217 -24.39 -4.17 -16.19
N GLN A 218 -25.59 -4.31 -16.73
CA GLN A 218 -25.92 -5.37 -17.67
C GLN A 218 -25.68 -4.83 -19.09
N ILE A 219 -24.64 -5.34 -19.75
CA ILE A 219 -24.22 -4.91 -21.08
C ILE A 219 -24.75 -5.92 -22.10
N THR A 220 -25.58 -5.45 -23.02
CA THR A 220 -26.08 -6.25 -24.14
C THR A 220 -25.27 -5.91 -25.39
N CYS A 221 -24.51 -6.89 -25.89
CA CYS A 221 -23.75 -6.78 -27.12
C CYS A 221 -24.69 -6.63 -28.34
N PHE A 222 -24.19 -6.08 -29.44
CA PHE A 222 -24.91 -5.98 -30.71
C PHE A 222 -25.34 -7.35 -31.30
N CYS A 223 -24.73 -8.46 -30.86
CA CYS A 223 -25.21 -9.81 -31.17
C CYS A 223 -26.24 -10.37 -30.17
N LYS A 224 -26.85 -9.49 -29.37
CA LYS A 224 -27.90 -9.78 -28.36
C LYS A 224 -27.45 -10.61 -27.15
N SER A 225 -26.16 -10.92 -27.03
CA SER A 225 -25.62 -11.58 -25.83
C SER A 225 -25.46 -10.58 -24.68
N SER A 226 -25.95 -10.93 -23.49
CA SER A 226 -25.91 -10.07 -22.30
C SER A 226 -24.84 -10.54 -21.32
N CYS A 227 -24.03 -9.61 -20.80
CA CYS A 227 -23.04 -9.86 -19.75
C CYS A 227 -23.26 -8.91 -18.58
N ARG A 228 -23.25 -9.45 -17.34
CA ARG A 228 -23.23 -8.64 -16.13
C ARG A 228 -21.81 -8.27 -15.76
N VAL A 229 -21.53 -6.99 -15.56
CA VAL A 229 -20.23 -6.46 -15.15
C VAL A 229 -20.35 -5.65 -13.85
N PRO A 230 -19.57 -5.95 -12.81
CA PRO A 230 -19.55 -5.16 -11.58
C PRO A 230 -18.51 -4.02 -11.64
N LYS A 231 -18.78 -2.92 -10.91
CA LYS A 231 -17.80 -1.87 -10.58
C LYS A 231 -17.20 -2.17 -9.20
N LEU A 232 -15.94 -2.64 -9.17
CA LEU A 232 -15.22 -2.95 -7.93
C LEU A 232 -14.16 -1.89 -7.66
N ASN A 233 -14.13 -1.30 -6.46
CA ASN A 233 -13.17 -0.26 -6.07
C ASN A 233 -13.08 0.88 -7.11
N ASN A 234 -14.24 1.38 -7.53
CA ASN A 234 -14.38 2.41 -8.57
C ASN A 234 -13.85 2.01 -9.97
N ARG A 235 -13.60 0.72 -10.23
CA ARG A 235 -13.11 0.19 -11.52
C ARG A 235 -14.05 -0.86 -12.09
N TRP A 236 -14.37 -0.76 -13.39
CA TRP A 236 -15.20 -1.72 -14.10
C TRP A 236 -14.46 -3.03 -14.42
N VAL A 237 -15.08 -4.17 -14.09
CA VAL A 237 -14.54 -5.50 -14.38
C VAL A 237 -15.21 -6.09 -15.62
N LEU A 238 -14.61 -5.84 -16.79
CA LEU A 238 -15.17 -6.17 -18.11
C LEU A 238 -14.69 -7.52 -18.69
N SER A 239 -14.00 -8.35 -17.89
CA SER A 239 -13.37 -9.60 -18.36
C SER A 239 -14.34 -10.57 -19.05
N ASN A 240 -15.57 -10.69 -18.54
CA ASN A 240 -16.60 -11.53 -19.14
C ASN A 240 -17.04 -11.02 -20.51
N PHE A 241 -17.23 -9.70 -20.65
CA PHE A 241 -17.63 -9.07 -21.90
C PHE A 241 -16.51 -9.09 -22.95
N PHE A 242 -15.26 -8.88 -22.53
CA PHE A 242 -14.08 -9.00 -23.40
C PHE A 242 -13.89 -10.42 -23.93
N ARG A 243 -14.10 -11.45 -23.09
CA ARG A 243 -14.09 -12.84 -23.54
C ARG A 243 -15.18 -13.12 -24.57
N HIS A 244 -16.36 -12.52 -24.40
CA HIS A 244 -17.43 -12.60 -25.38
C HIS A 244 -17.05 -11.94 -26.71
N LEU A 245 -16.52 -10.70 -26.69
CA LEU A 245 -16.03 -10.00 -27.88
C LEU A 245 -14.93 -10.77 -28.60
N SER A 246 -13.93 -11.28 -27.88
CA SER A 246 -12.85 -12.10 -28.44
C SER A 246 -13.40 -13.34 -29.18
N ALA A 247 -14.27 -14.09 -28.51
CA ALA A 247 -14.78 -15.36 -29.03
C ALA A 247 -15.80 -15.23 -30.17
N LYS A 248 -16.61 -14.16 -30.18
CA LYS A 248 -17.72 -14.01 -31.14
C LYS A 248 -17.48 -12.97 -32.22
N HIS A 249 -16.67 -11.95 -31.96
CA HIS A 249 -16.58 -10.74 -32.80
C HIS A 249 -15.19 -10.48 -33.35
N LEU A 250 -14.14 -10.94 -32.67
CA LEU A 250 -12.76 -10.77 -33.10
C LEU A 250 -12.21 -11.99 -33.85
N ASN A 251 -12.97 -13.09 -33.98
CA ASN A 251 -12.53 -14.35 -34.59
C ASN A 251 -11.08 -14.68 -34.23
N GLU A 252 -10.70 -14.52 -32.96
CA GLU A 252 -9.59 -15.28 -32.42
C GLU A 252 -10.10 -16.72 -32.45
N SER A 253 -9.97 -17.40 -33.59
CA SER A 253 -10.31 -18.80 -33.74
C SER A 253 -9.40 -19.55 -32.79
N HIS A 254 -9.87 -19.75 -31.56
CA HIS A 254 -9.46 -20.83 -30.71
C HIS A 254 -9.94 -22.12 -31.39
N GLU A 255 -9.28 -22.52 -32.48
CA GLU A 255 -9.20 -23.93 -32.80
C GLU A 255 -8.35 -24.57 -31.69
N PRO A 256 -8.92 -25.46 -30.86
CA PRO A 256 -8.08 -26.32 -30.06
C PRO A 256 -7.43 -27.30 -31.02
N GLU A 257 -6.20 -27.04 -31.46
CA GLU A 257 -5.40 -28.03 -32.19
C GLU A 257 -5.24 -29.29 -31.31
N LYS A 258 -6.14 -30.24 -31.53
CA LYS A 258 -5.94 -31.65 -31.21
C LYS A 258 -5.11 -32.23 -32.34
N ASN A 259 -3.77 -32.13 -32.27
CA ASN A 259 -2.94 -32.98 -33.09
C ASN A 259 -1.77 -33.62 -32.36
N LYS A 260 -1.66 -34.93 -32.59
CA LYS A 260 -0.76 -35.88 -31.96
C LYS A 260 0.65 -35.70 -32.52
N ASN A 261 1.64 -35.74 -31.63
CA ASN A 261 3.03 -36.16 -31.88
C ASN A 261 3.65 -35.81 -33.26
N LYS A 262 4.20 -34.59 -33.43
CA LYS A 262 5.44 -34.40 -34.22
C LYS A 262 6.35 -33.37 -33.53
N LYS A 263 7.62 -33.74 -33.37
CA LYS A 263 8.71 -32.90 -32.90
C LYS A 263 8.95 -31.77 -33.91
N ILE A 264 9.10 -30.53 -33.44
CA ILE A 264 9.67 -29.41 -34.20
C ILE A 264 10.74 -28.74 -33.32
N THR A 265 11.97 -29.24 -33.45
CA THR A 265 13.21 -28.52 -33.13
C THR A 265 14.00 -28.45 -34.43
N SER A 266 13.61 -27.59 -35.37
CA SER A 266 14.43 -27.23 -36.55
C SER A 266 13.74 -26.19 -37.44
N PHE A 267 13.50 -24.98 -36.96
CA PHE A 267 13.40 -23.81 -37.86
C PHE A 267 13.82 -22.58 -37.08
N LEU A 268 15.11 -22.24 -37.24
CA LEU A 268 15.73 -20.92 -37.29
C LEU A 268 17.26 -21.17 -37.34
N LYS A 269 17.76 -21.52 -38.54
CA LYS A 269 19.19 -21.34 -38.87
C LYS A 269 19.39 -19.86 -39.25
N PRO A 270 20.42 -19.17 -38.73
CA PRO A 270 20.77 -17.83 -39.18
C PRO A 270 21.52 -17.93 -40.51
N THR A 271 21.03 -17.25 -41.55
CA THR A 271 21.82 -16.97 -42.75
C THR A 271 22.69 -15.74 -42.49
N HIS A 272 23.98 -15.97 -42.25
CA HIS A 272 25.01 -14.94 -42.41
C HIS A 272 25.21 -14.65 -43.91
N ARG A 273 25.15 -13.37 -44.29
CA ARG A 273 25.95 -12.81 -45.38
C ARG A 273 26.60 -11.51 -44.88
N PRO A 274 27.88 -11.27 -45.20
CA PRO A 274 28.58 -10.06 -44.78
C PRO A 274 28.21 -8.91 -45.72
N ILE A 275 27.86 -7.76 -45.15
CA ILE A 275 27.86 -6.48 -45.86
C ILE A 275 28.82 -5.59 -45.07
N ASP A 276 29.97 -5.31 -45.68
CA ASP A 276 30.82 -4.18 -45.34
C ASP A 276 30.00 -2.89 -45.37
N ARG A 277 30.12 -2.07 -44.32
CA ARG A 277 30.23 -0.62 -44.43
C ARG A 277 30.49 0.03 -43.06
N SER A 278 31.59 0.76 -43.07
CA SER A 278 32.02 1.80 -42.14
C SER A 278 30.95 2.88 -41.93
N GLY A 279 30.86 3.41 -40.69
CA GLY A 279 30.17 4.67 -40.37
C GLY A 279 29.54 4.71 -38.97
N PRO A 280 29.84 5.71 -38.12
CA PRO A 280 29.38 5.73 -36.74
C PRO A 280 27.99 6.39 -36.63
N SER A 281 27.04 5.70 -35.98
CA SER A 281 25.71 6.25 -35.68
C SER A 281 25.47 6.24 -34.18
N LYS A 282 25.09 7.42 -33.68
CA LYS A 282 24.92 7.82 -32.28
C LYS A 282 23.86 6.97 -31.56
N ILE A 283 24.20 6.51 -30.36
CA ILE A 283 23.27 5.89 -29.41
C ILE A 283 22.54 7.00 -28.66
N ASN A 284 21.23 7.14 -28.90
CA ASN A 284 20.33 7.90 -28.04
C ASN A 284 19.82 6.99 -26.93
N ILE A 285 20.23 7.29 -25.69
CA ILE A 285 19.73 6.67 -24.46
C ILE A 285 18.43 7.37 -24.09
N LEU A 286 17.29 6.71 -24.29
CA LEU A 286 16.01 7.11 -23.70
C LEU A 286 15.92 6.52 -22.29
N GLN A 287 15.75 7.41 -21.32
CA GLN A 287 15.61 7.14 -19.90
C GLN A 287 14.25 6.48 -19.63
N ASN A 288 14.27 5.32 -18.95
CA ASN A 288 13.08 4.66 -18.43
C ASN A 288 12.64 5.35 -17.12
N GLU A 289 11.34 5.62 -17.05
CA GLU A 289 10.64 6.21 -15.90
C GLU A 289 10.69 5.28 -14.67
N VAL A 290 11.02 5.88 -13.52
CA VAL A 290 11.05 5.23 -12.21
C VAL A 290 9.66 5.30 -11.59
N ILE A 291 9.06 4.14 -11.33
CA ILE A 291 7.81 4.01 -10.57
C ILE A 291 8.15 4.13 -9.07
N HIS A 292 7.68 5.19 -8.40
CA HIS A 292 7.80 5.36 -6.96
C HIS A 292 6.65 4.70 -6.18
N PRO A 293 6.93 4.11 -4.99
CA PRO A 293 5.92 3.53 -4.12
C PRO A 293 5.13 4.58 -3.33
N ILE A 294 3.85 4.28 -3.11
CA ILE A 294 2.87 5.04 -2.33
C ILE A 294 3.28 5.04 -0.84
N THR A 295 3.66 6.20 -0.30
CA THR A 295 3.82 6.41 1.14
C THR A 295 2.49 6.84 1.77
N ARG A 296 2.05 6.09 2.79
CA ARG A 296 0.90 6.43 3.63
C ARG A 296 1.26 7.55 4.60
N THR A 297 0.29 8.42 4.80
CA THR A 297 0.22 9.56 5.71
C THR A 297 0.50 9.18 7.17
N SER A 298 1.47 9.85 7.79
CA SER A 298 1.63 9.92 9.24
C SER A 298 0.82 11.10 9.76
N GLU A 299 -0.24 10.83 10.52
CA GLU A 299 -0.88 11.79 11.40
C GLU A 299 0.06 12.02 12.61
N ASN A 300 0.51 13.26 12.81
CA ASN A 300 1.27 13.64 13.99
C ASN A 300 0.39 14.47 14.92
N TYR A 301 0.22 13.92 16.12
CA TYR A 301 -0.29 14.57 17.30
C TYR A 301 0.71 15.60 17.85
N ILE A 302 0.15 16.64 18.44
CA ILE A 302 0.77 17.84 18.97
C ILE A 302 1.63 17.51 20.20
N SER A 303 2.90 17.92 20.21
CA SER A 303 3.75 17.97 21.40
C SER A 303 3.81 19.40 21.92
N ASN A 304 3.15 19.68 23.05
CA ASN A 304 3.29 20.94 23.79
C ASN A 304 4.37 20.78 24.87
N THR A 305 5.52 21.43 24.66
CA THR A 305 6.49 21.73 25.72
C THR A 305 7.02 23.14 25.49
N ALA A 306 6.48 24.11 26.22
CA ALA A 306 7.14 25.39 26.45
C ALA A 306 6.66 25.97 27.79
N LEU A 307 7.56 25.92 28.78
CA LEU A 307 7.57 26.81 29.94
C LEU A 307 7.71 28.26 29.43
N GLY A 308 6.84 29.15 29.89
CA GLY A 308 6.92 30.58 29.62
C GLY A 308 5.98 31.36 30.53
N THR A 309 6.57 32.22 31.35
CA THR A 309 6.03 32.93 32.51
C THR A 309 5.07 34.07 32.20
N ASN A 310 4.18 34.34 33.18
CA ASN A 310 3.53 35.61 33.52
C ASN A 310 2.56 36.24 32.51
N ASN A 311 1.25 36.18 32.79
CA ASN A 311 0.53 37.38 33.25
C ASN A 311 -0.87 37.05 33.77
N LYS A 312 -1.29 37.89 34.73
CA LYS A 312 -2.58 37.92 35.42
C LYS A 312 -3.71 38.19 34.43
N ASP A 313 -4.84 37.49 34.58
CA ASP A 313 -6.12 38.12 34.92
C ASP A 313 -7.30 37.12 34.99
N SER A 314 -7.95 37.12 36.15
CA SER A 314 -9.40 37.21 36.35
C SER A 314 -10.38 36.16 35.76
N VAL A 315 -10.83 35.26 36.67
CA VAL A 315 -12.24 34.89 36.98
C VAL A 315 -13.14 34.30 35.87
N TYR A 316 -13.39 32.98 35.95
CA TYR A 316 -14.70 32.35 36.26
C TYR A 316 -14.55 30.82 36.16
N THR A 317 -14.41 30.12 37.29
CA THR A 317 -14.54 28.65 37.35
C THR A 317 -15.76 28.30 38.19
N GLN A 318 -16.73 27.65 37.55
CA GLN A 318 -17.86 27.00 38.20
C GLN A 318 -17.36 25.81 39.02
N ASN A 319 -17.72 25.81 40.30
CA ASN A 319 -17.50 24.74 41.25
C ASN A 319 -18.29 23.48 40.84
N TYR A 320 -17.61 22.34 40.70
CA TYR A 320 -18.21 21.04 40.95
C TYR A 320 -17.65 20.49 42.25
N GLU A 321 -18.47 20.53 43.29
CA GLU A 321 -18.24 19.85 44.57
C GLU A 321 -18.23 18.34 44.34
N ILE A 322 -17.10 17.69 44.60
CA ILE A 322 -17.06 16.25 44.85
C ILE A 322 -17.17 16.07 46.36
N ARG A 323 -18.34 15.60 46.81
CA ARG A 323 -18.57 15.16 48.19
C ARG A 323 -17.74 13.90 48.45
N GLU A 324 -16.81 13.99 49.38
CA GLU A 324 -16.20 12.84 50.03
C GLU A 324 -17.26 12.09 50.84
N ALA A 325 -17.54 10.85 50.44
CA ALA A 325 -18.29 9.90 51.24
C ALA A 325 -17.31 8.89 51.85
N ASN A 326 -17.16 8.96 53.17
CA ASN A 326 -16.58 7.93 54.01
C ASN A 326 -17.28 6.58 53.77
N THR A 327 -16.54 5.52 53.45
CA THR A 327 -16.92 4.16 53.83
C THR A 327 -15.71 3.21 53.90
N VAL A 328 -15.39 2.86 55.15
CA VAL A 328 -15.17 1.50 55.68
C VAL A 328 -14.12 0.61 55.00
N GLU A 329 -13.00 0.44 55.73
CA GLU A 329 -12.07 -0.68 55.62
C GLU A 329 -12.80 -2.02 55.71
N SER A 330 -12.58 -2.90 54.72
CA SER A 330 -12.84 -4.32 54.88
C SER A 330 -11.69 -5.12 54.28
N ASP A 331 -10.96 -5.77 55.17
CA ASP A 331 -9.97 -6.81 54.94
C ASP A 331 -10.46 -7.87 53.94
N VAL A 332 -9.66 -8.14 52.90
CA VAL A 332 -9.76 -9.38 52.13
C VAL A 332 -8.41 -10.06 52.16
N LYS A 333 -8.36 -11.10 52.99
CA LYS A 333 -7.24 -12.02 53.20
C LYS A 333 -6.94 -12.84 51.94
N TYR A 334 -5.64 -13.04 51.71
CA TYR A 334 -5.08 -14.06 50.84
C TYR A 334 -5.56 -15.46 51.28
N PHE A 335 -6.04 -16.26 50.33
CA PHE A 335 -6.29 -17.69 50.49
C PHE A 335 -5.13 -18.45 49.81
N GLU A 336 -4.24 -18.99 50.63
CA GLU A 336 -3.39 -20.14 50.29
C GLU A 336 -4.13 -21.39 50.77
N GLU A 337 -4.47 -22.30 49.86
CA GLU A 337 -4.94 -23.64 50.24
C GLU A 337 -3.81 -24.65 50.06
N GLU A 338 -3.19 -24.99 51.19
CA GLU A 338 -2.51 -26.25 51.41
C GLU A 338 -3.55 -27.38 51.50
N HIS A 339 -3.38 -28.43 50.71
CA HIS A 339 -4.01 -29.73 50.96
C HIS A 339 -2.94 -30.77 51.28
N SER A 340 -2.77 -30.99 52.58
CA SER A 340 -2.31 -32.24 53.20
C SER A 340 -3.21 -32.44 54.43
N GLY A 341 -3.65 -33.62 54.88
CA GLY A 341 -3.56 -35.01 54.45
C GLY A 341 -4.24 -35.84 55.55
N ILE A 342 -4.91 -36.94 55.22
CA ILE A 342 -5.37 -38.00 56.15
C ILE A 342 -5.46 -39.28 55.30
N VAL A 343 -5.04 -40.51 55.65
CA VAL A 343 -4.30 -41.14 56.76
C VAL A 343 -3.93 -42.56 56.25
N GLN A 344 -2.75 -43.04 56.66
CA GLN A 344 -2.28 -44.43 56.90
C GLN A 344 -2.99 -45.62 56.21
N GLN A 345 -2.22 -46.52 55.58
CA GLN A 345 -1.70 -47.74 56.21
C GLN A 345 -0.91 -48.61 55.20
N LEU A 346 0.01 -49.43 55.76
CA LEU A 346 0.81 -50.53 55.19
C LEU A 346 2.23 -50.22 54.68
N SER A 347 3.16 -50.30 55.64
CA SER A 347 4.49 -50.89 55.53
C SER A 347 4.42 -52.30 54.90
N SER A 348 5.41 -52.84 54.18
CA SER A 348 6.74 -53.26 54.67
C SER A 348 7.54 -53.88 53.50
N ALA A 349 8.85 -54.06 53.70
CA ALA A 349 9.78 -54.99 53.04
C ALA A 349 10.73 -54.44 51.94
N GLU A 350 11.89 -53.98 52.43
CA GLU A 350 13.24 -54.50 52.16
C GLU A 350 13.82 -54.56 50.72
N SER A 351 14.91 -53.80 50.58
CA SER A 351 16.16 -54.01 49.85
C SER A 351 16.35 -55.28 48.99
N LYS A 352 16.80 -55.07 47.74
CA LYS A 352 18.11 -55.51 47.17
C LYS A 352 18.18 -55.15 45.69
N VAL A 353 19.23 -54.45 45.26
CA VAL A 353 20.28 -54.95 44.35
C VAL A 353 19.70 -55.55 43.07
N GLU A 354 19.90 -54.90 41.91
CA GLU A 354 20.87 -55.35 40.88
C GLU A 354 20.69 -54.57 39.58
N SER A 355 21.81 -54.09 39.05
CA SER A 355 22.01 -53.50 37.74
C SER A 355 21.73 -54.49 36.60
N GLN A 356 21.09 -54.07 35.50
CA GLN A 356 21.44 -54.45 34.12
C GLN A 356 20.67 -53.60 33.06
N PRO A 357 21.21 -53.46 31.83
CA PRO A 357 20.89 -52.38 30.91
C PRO A 357 19.76 -52.69 29.91
N ASN A 358 19.02 -51.65 29.52
CA ASN A 358 17.93 -51.75 28.56
C ASN A 358 18.46 -51.86 27.11
N LEU A 359 18.15 -53.01 26.50
CA LEU A 359 18.37 -53.36 25.10
C LEU A 359 17.56 -52.48 24.13
N GLN A 360 18.26 -51.82 23.21
CA GLN A 360 17.71 -51.22 22.00
C GLN A 360 17.12 -52.30 21.07
N LYS A 361 15.81 -52.25 20.83
CA LYS A 361 15.16 -52.99 19.75
C LYS A 361 15.48 -52.35 18.40
N VAL A 362 16.54 -52.82 17.76
CA VAL A 362 16.81 -52.63 16.33
C VAL A 362 15.94 -53.62 15.55
N ARG A 363 14.96 -53.12 14.79
CA ARG A 363 14.23 -53.90 13.79
C ARG A 363 15.09 -54.03 12.54
N ILE A 364 15.74 -55.17 12.38
CA ILE A 364 16.32 -55.63 11.12
C ILE A 364 15.17 -56.27 10.32
N ALA A 365 14.83 -55.67 9.19
CA ALA A 365 13.92 -56.28 8.22
C ALA A 365 14.76 -57.10 7.23
N THR A 366 14.59 -58.41 7.29
CA THR A 366 15.15 -59.41 6.37
C THR A 366 14.51 -59.27 5.00
N SER A 367 15.35 -59.05 3.99
CA SER A 367 15.03 -59.12 2.57
C SER A 367 14.95 -60.58 2.11
N LEU A 368 13.76 -61.01 1.72
CA LEU A 368 13.52 -62.25 0.97
C LEU A 368 13.43 -61.89 -0.51
N GLU A 369 14.40 -62.40 -1.28
CA GLU A 369 14.44 -62.36 -2.73
C GLU A 369 13.37 -63.33 -3.27
N VAL A 370 12.46 -62.80 -4.09
CA VAL A 370 11.57 -63.59 -4.94
C VAL A 370 11.73 -63.05 -6.34
N ASP A 371 12.31 -63.88 -7.20
CA ASP A 371 12.34 -63.71 -8.64
C ASP A 371 10.91 -63.58 -9.17
N ASN A 372 10.60 -62.43 -9.76
CA ASN A 372 9.39 -62.25 -10.54
C ASN A 372 9.72 -61.45 -11.80
N ASP A 373 9.89 -62.23 -12.87
CA ASP A 373 9.99 -61.81 -14.25
C ASP A 373 8.59 -61.35 -14.72
N ALA A 374 8.22 -60.12 -14.36
CA ALA A 374 6.98 -59.49 -14.78
C ALA A 374 7.23 -58.01 -15.07
N ASN A 375 7.44 -57.71 -16.36
CA ASN A 375 7.62 -56.38 -16.93
C ASN A 375 6.59 -55.37 -16.36
N PRO A 376 6.99 -54.47 -15.43
CA PRO A 376 6.05 -53.58 -14.79
C PRO A 376 5.70 -52.48 -15.78
N LYS A 377 4.44 -52.45 -16.22
CA LYS A 377 3.85 -51.32 -16.95
C LYS A 377 4.17 -50.05 -16.17
N ARG A 378 5.21 -49.31 -16.60
CA ARG A 378 5.68 -48.07 -15.96
C ARG A 378 4.48 -47.17 -15.71
N ALA A 379 4.06 -47.08 -14.46
CA ALA A 379 3.03 -46.15 -14.05
C ALA A 379 3.43 -44.77 -14.59
N LYS A 380 2.61 -44.19 -15.45
CA LYS A 380 2.88 -42.89 -16.06
C LYS A 380 3.07 -41.90 -14.91
N LEU A 381 4.32 -41.55 -14.63
CA LEU A 381 4.68 -40.57 -13.62
C LEU A 381 3.82 -39.33 -13.87
N SER A 382 3.06 -38.96 -12.85
CA SER A 382 2.16 -37.80 -12.92
C SER A 382 2.93 -36.60 -13.46
N LYS A 383 2.34 -35.85 -14.40
CA LYS A 383 2.95 -34.60 -14.86
C LYS A 383 3.35 -33.69 -13.70
N TRP A 384 2.63 -33.77 -12.57
CA TRP A 384 2.87 -33.01 -11.35
C TRP A 384 4.08 -33.47 -10.53
N SER A 385 4.57 -34.70 -10.71
CA SER A 385 5.78 -35.17 -10.04
C SER A 385 7.07 -34.73 -10.74
N THR A 386 6.98 -34.22 -11.97
CA THR A 386 8.15 -33.69 -12.67
C THR A 386 8.55 -32.32 -12.12
N VAL A 387 9.86 -32.08 -11.96
CA VAL A 387 10.45 -30.85 -11.39
C VAL A 387 9.88 -29.58 -12.03
N LYS A 388 9.58 -29.65 -13.34
CA LYS A 388 8.93 -28.57 -14.10
C LYS A 388 7.66 -28.08 -13.42
N TYR A 389 6.79 -28.96 -12.93
CA TYR A 389 5.51 -28.57 -12.31
C TYR A 389 5.58 -28.43 -10.79
N SER A 390 6.78 -28.59 -10.20
CA SER A 390 7.00 -28.28 -8.79
C SER A 390 6.60 -26.82 -8.52
N ARG A 391 6.10 -26.56 -7.31
CA ARG A 391 5.67 -25.23 -6.88
C ARG A 391 6.81 -24.21 -7.02
N THR A 392 8.01 -24.62 -6.60
CA THR A 392 9.23 -23.81 -6.67
C THR A 392 9.54 -23.39 -8.10
N GLU A 393 9.47 -24.33 -9.05
CA GLU A 393 9.76 -24.05 -10.46
C GLU A 393 8.66 -23.25 -11.17
N ARG A 394 7.40 -23.37 -10.73
CA ARG A 394 6.30 -22.51 -11.21
C ARG A 394 6.46 -21.07 -10.71
N LEU A 395 6.78 -20.88 -9.43
CA LEU A 395 7.03 -19.55 -8.86
C LEU A 395 8.30 -18.90 -9.43
N ARG A 396 9.35 -19.68 -9.69
CA ARG A 396 10.55 -19.23 -10.40
C ARG A 396 10.19 -18.71 -11.79
N ARG A 397 9.50 -19.52 -12.61
CA ARG A 397 9.09 -19.12 -13.97
C ARG A 397 8.10 -17.97 -13.99
N ALA A 398 7.22 -17.85 -12.99
CA ALA A 398 6.33 -16.69 -12.85
C ALA A 398 7.11 -15.40 -12.58
N ARG A 399 8.14 -15.45 -11.73
CA ARG A 399 9.07 -14.33 -11.52
C ARG A 399 9.87 -14.01 -12.79
N GLU A 400 10.43 -15.02 -13.45
CA GLU A 400 11.20 -14.83 -14.69
C GLU A 400 10.34 -14.27 -15.84
N LYS A 401 9.07 -14.66 -15.95
CA LYS A 401 8.14 -14.13 -16.96
C LYS A 401 7.69 -12.69 -16.69
N GLY A 402 7.72 -12.23 -15.44
CA GLY A 402 7.34 -10.87 -15.07
C GLY A 402 8.43 -9.82 -15.29
N HIS A 403 9.65 -10.22 -15.61
CA HIS A 403 10.84 -9.36 -15.55
C HIS A 403 11.71 -9.43 -16.80
N GLN A 404 11.12 -9.37 -17.99
CA GLN A 404 11.90 -9.02 -19.19
C GLN A 404 12.36 -7.55 -19.06
N GLY A 405 13.53 -7.34 -18.44
CA GLY A 405 14.13 -6.01 -18.25
C GLY A 405 14.78 -5.77 -16.88
N GLN A 406 14.55 -6.60 -15.86
CA GLN A 406 15.18 -6.41 -14.55
C GLN A 406 16.55 -7.09 -14.50
N THR A 407 17.61 -6.33 -14.26
CA THR A 407 18.97 -6.84 -14.06
C THR A 407 18.99 -7.73 -12.82
N LEU A 408 19.39 -9.00 -12.99
CA LEU A 408 19.58 -9.91 -11.87
C LEU A 408 20.86 -9.53 -11.13
N LEU A 409 20.88 -9.70 -9.80
CA LEU A 409 22.10 -9.44 -9.00
C LEU A 409 23.28 -10.28 -9.52
N THR A 410 23.01 -11.48 -10.02
CA THR A 410 24.02 -12.36 -10.64
C THR A 410 24.68 -11.78 -11.89
N ASN A 411 24.01 -10.89 -12.62
CA ASN A 411 24.60 -10.22 -13.77
C ASN A 411 25.75 -9.30 -13.36
N PHE A 412 25.75 -8.80 -12.11
CA PHE A 412 26.84 -8.01 -11.56
C PHE A 412 28.04 -8.87 -11.11
N PHE A 413 27.86 -10.19 -10.94
CA PHE A 413 28.99 -11.08 -10.62
C PHE A 413 29.89 -11.32 -11.82
N GLU A 414 29.33 -11.37 -13.04
CA GLU A 414 30.14 -11.39 -14.27
C GLU A 414 30.94 -10.09 -14.40
N ILE A 415 30.30 -8.94 -14.15
CA ILE A 415 30.99 -7.64 -14.15
C ILE A 415 32.11 -7.61 -13.09
N ALA A 416 31.86 -8.11 -11.88
CA ALA A 416 32.87 -8.20 -10.81
C ALA A 416 34.03 -9.15 -11.17
N GLY A 417 33.74 -10.27 -11.85
CA GLY A 417 34.77 -11.19 -12.36
C GLY A 417 35.61 -10.56 -13.47
N HIS A 418 34.99 -9.82 -14.39
CA HIS A 418 35.68 -9.07 -15.44
C HIS A 418 36.54 -7.95 -14.87
N LEU A 419 36.03 -7.20 -13.89
CA LEU A 419 36.80 -6.19 -13.16
C LEU A 419 37.98 -6.83 -12.44
N SER A 420 37.79 -7.97 -11.77
CA SER A 420 38.88 -8.67 -11.08
C SER A 420 39.97 -9.13 -12.04
N THR A 421 39.61 -9.63 -13.22
CA THR A 421 40.59 -10.01 -14.25
C THR A 421 41.29 -8.80 -14.88
N ILE A 422 40.59 -7.67 -15.05
CA ILE A 422 41.20 -6.42 -15.53
C ILE A 422 42.20 -5.87 -14.51
N ILE A 423 41.84 -5.90 -13.22
CA ILE A 423 42.68 -5.49 -12.09
C ILE A 423 43.94 -6.38 -12.02
N GLN A 424 43.79 -7.70 -12.10
CA GLN A 424 44.93 -8.63 -12.11
C GLN A 424 45.85 -8.43 -13.32
N LYS A 425 45.29 -8.12 -14.49
CA LYS A 425 46.08 -7.90 -15.72
C LYS A 425 46.77 -6.54 -15.76
N ASN A 426 46.30 -5.57 -14.98
CA ASN A 426 46.80 -4.20 -15.01
C ASN A 426 47.03 -3.68 -13.59
N PRO A 427 48.11 -4.11 -12.91
CA PRO A 427 48.40 -3.68 -11.53
C PRO A 427 48.48 -2.15 -11.39
N ASN A 428 48.95 -1.46 -12.43
CA ASN A 428 49.00 0.01 -12.47
C ASN A 428 47.62 0.68 -12.43
N VAL A 429 46.55 -0.01 -12.85
CA VAL A 429 45.17 0.47 -12.72
C VAL A 429 44.70 0.35 -11.28
N THR A 430 45.12 -0.70 -10.57
CA THR A 430 44.87 -0.85 -9.13
C THR A 430 45.51 0.30 -8.36
N ASP A 431 46.77 0.61 -8.64
CA ASP A 431 47.47 1.74 -8.00
C ASP A 431 46.85 3.09 -8.37
N LYS A 432 46.35 3.26 -9.60
CA LYS A 432 45.58 4.44 -10.01
C LYS A 432 44.21 4.54 -9.33
N ILE A 433 43.51 3.43 -9.13
CA ILE A 433 42.23 3.42 -8.43
C ILE A 433 42.46 3.69 -6.94
N ILE A 434 43.44 3.03 -6.33
CA ILE A 434 43.82 3.26 -4.92
C ILE A 434 44.27 4.71 -4.73
N SER A 435 45.08 5.26 -5.64
CA SER A 435 45.48 6.68 -5.58
C SER A 435 44.34 7.64 -5.92
N CYS A 436 43.39 7.32 -6.80
CA CYS A 436 42.20 8.15 -7.03
C CYS A 436 41.25 8.12 -5.82
N VAL A 437 41.14 6.98 -5.13
CA VAL A 437 40.40 6.84 -3.87
C VAL A 437 41.12 7.56 -2.73
N ALA A 438 42.45 7.51 -2.70
CA ALA A 438 43.28 8.19 -1.70
C ALA A 438 43.39 9.71 -1.92
N HIS A 439 43.39 10.20 -3.17
CA HIS A 439 43.44 11.62 -3.52
C HIS A 439 42.07 12.30 -3.52
N HIS A 440 40.98 11.55 -3.40
CA HIS A 440 39.71 12.11 -2.96
C HIS A 440 39.79 12.34 -1.44
N ASP A 441 40.56 13.34 -1.00
CA ASP A 441 40.64 13.81 0.40
C ASP A 441 39.27 14.26 0.96
N ASN A 442 38.24 14.34 0.11
CA ASN A 442 36.84 14.55 0.50
C ASN A 442 36.05 13.26 0.77
N TRP A 443 36.64 12.06 0.67
CA TRP A 443 36.04 10.84 1.23
C TRP A 443 36.29 10.71 2.73
N ASN A 444 37.33 11.37 3.26
CA ASN A 444 37.44 11.61 4.71
C ASN A 444 36.41 12.66 5.20
N ASN A 445 35.87 13.51 4.32
CA ASN A 445 34.71 14.38 4.60
C ASN A 445 33.37 13.76 4.16
N PHE A 446 33.41 12.59 3.50
CA PHE A 446 32.31 11.62 3.49
C PHE A 446 32.54 10.55 4.57
N SER A 447 33.32 10.90 5.60
CA SER A 447 32.91 10.56 6.96
C SER A 447 31.49 11.10 7.09
N LEU A 448 30.48 10.21 7.01
CA LEU A 448 29.28 10.41 7.83
C LEU A 448 29.81 10.95 9.15
N ASP A 449 29.32 12.09 9.62
CA ASP A 449 29.69 12.70 10.90
C ASP A 449 29.44 11.66 12.04
N ILE A 450 30.39 10.74 12.19
CA ILE A 450 30.44 9.60 13.13
C ILE A 450 31.24 10.03 14.37
N THR A 451 31.58 11.32 14.45
CA THR A 451 32.19 11.91 15.65
C THR A 451 31.16 12.21 16.74
N SER A 452 29.85 12.17 16.46
CA SER A 452 28.81 12.16 17.50
C SER A 452 28.47 10.74 18.02
N PHE A 453 29.37 9.77 17.84
CA PHE A 453 29.05 8.34 17.81
C PHE A 453 30.02 7.49 18.64
N GLN A 454 30.29 7.89 19.89
CA GLN A 454 30.86 6.96 20.88
C GLN A 454 29.99 5.69 21.07
N ASP A 455 28.69 5.75 20.72
CA ASP A 455 27.79 4.59 20.64
C ASP A 455 27.99 3.71 19.38
N TYR A 456 28.92 4.02 18.47
CA TYR A 456 29.08 3.32 17.18
C TYR A 456 30.19 2.26 17.16
N GLU A 457 31.18 2.32 18.04
CA GLU A 457 32.15 1.22 18.17
C GLU A 457 31.45 -0.08 18.57
N GLU A 458 30.47 -0.01 19.48
CA GLU A 458 29.61 -1.15 19.82
C GLU A 458 28.75 -1.60 18.64
N LYS A 459 28.18 -0.67 17.85
CA LYS A 459 27.35 -1.01 16.66
C LYS A 459 28.17 -1.61 15.51
N SER A 460 29.41 -1.17 15.31
CA SER A 460 30.34 -1.75 14.35
C SER A 460 30.72 -3.19 14.75
N SER A 461 30.94 -3.42 16.06
CA SER A 461 31.11 -4.78 16.60
C SER A 461 29.87 -5.65 16.37
N PHE A 462 28.67 -5.07 16.48
CA PHE A 462 27.43 -5.81 16.26
C PHE A 462 27.26 -6.24 14.80
N ILE A 463 27.47 -5.33 13.84
CA ILE A 463 27.35 -5.65 12.41
C ILE A 463 28.40 -6.69 11.99
N SER A 464 29.64 -6.53 12.43
CA SER A 464 30.69 -7.52 12.17
C SER A 464 30.36 -8.87 12.80
N SER A 465 29.84 -8.88 14.03
CA SER A 465 29.37 -10.10 14.70
C SER A 465 28.20 -10.77 13.97
N PHE A 466 27.28 -10.00 13.38
CA PHE A 466 26.15 -10.55 12.65
C PHE A 466 26.59 -11.18 11.33
N LEU A 467 27.41 -10.47 10.55
CA LEU A 467 27.97 -11.01 9.31
C LEU A 467 28.82 -12.26 9.57
N GLN A 468 29.60 -12.25 10.65
CA GLN A 468 30.35 -13.42 11.10
C GLN A 468 29.42 -14.59 11.45
N ARG A 469 28.35 -14.35 12.21
CA ARG A 469 27.34 -15.38 12.52
C ARG A 469 26.64 -15.92 11.27
N LEU A 470 26.35 -15.07 10.29
CA LEU A 470 25.80 -15.52 9.00
C LEU A 470 26.79 -16.41 8.25
N LEU A 471 28.08 -16.06 8.26
CA LEU A 471 29.14 -16.85 7.65
C LEU A 471 29.33 -18.19 8.37
N GLU A 472 29.29 -18.21 9.70
CA GLU A 472 29.34 -19.42 10.53
C GLU A 472 28.15 -20.34 10.25
N ASN A 473 26.93 -19.79 10.18
CA ASN A 473 25.74 -20.56 9.78
C ASN A 473 25.90 -21.13 8.36
N ALA A 474 26.40 -20.33 7.42
CA ALA A 474 26.62 -20.77 6.05
C ALA A 474 27.59 -21.96 6.00
N LYS A 475 28.73 -21.85 6.70
CA LYS A 475 29.75 -22.91 6.79
C LYS A 475 29.20 -24.17 7.48
N GLY A 476 28.52 -24.00 8.62
CA GLY A 476 27.97 -25.10 9.40
C GLY A 476 26.84 -25.84 8.68
N ASN A 477 26.05 -25.14 7.86
CA ASN A 477 24.96 -25.73 7.08
C ASN A 477 25.40 -26.20 5.69
N ALA A 478 26.53 -25.72 5.15
CA ALA A 478 27.03 -26.18 3.85
C ALA A 478 27.38 -27.67 3.82
N THR A 479 27.78 -28.24 4.96
CA THR A 479 28.08 -29.67 5.11
C THR A 479 26.84 -30.52 5.39
N GLN A 480 25.70 -29.89 5.68
CA GLN A 480 24.47 -30.58 6.08
C GLN A 480 23.53 -30.73 4.89
N SER A 481 22.64 -31.72 4.97
CA SER A 481 21.53 -31.80 4.01
C SER A 481 20.57 -30.62 4.24
N ALA A 482 19.94 -30.13 3.17
CA ALA A 482 19.09 -28.93 3.21
C ALA A 482 17.95 -28.99 4.26
N ASN A 483 17.56 -30.19 4.68
CA ASN A 483 16.51 -30.42 5.68
C ASN A 483 17.02 -30.37 7.12
N ASN A 484 18.34 -30.34 7.33
CA ASN A 484 18.96 -30.40 8.66
C ASN A 484 19.60 -29.07 9.08
N ASN A 485 19.51 -28.03 8.26
CA ASN A 485 20.10 -26.73 8.57
C ASN A 485 19.67 -26.23 9.96
N LYS A 486 20.65 -25.87 10.78
CA LYS A 486 20.46 -25.29 12.12
C LYS A 486 20.79 -23.80 12.08
N TYR A 487 20.00 -23.02 12.80
CA TYR A 487 20.18 -21.58 12.90
C TYR A 487 20.17 -21.18 14.37
N ASN A 488 21.08 -20.28 14.74
CA ASN A 488 21.09 -19.67 16.06
C ASN A 488 19.84 -18.79 16.26
N ASP A 489 19.34 -18.71 17.49
CA ASP A 489 18.18 -17.89 17.85
C ASP A 489 18.38 -16.40 17.52
N ILE A 490 19.60 -15.87 17.67
CA ILE A 490 19.93 -14.50 17.25
C ILE A 490 19.71 -14.32 15.75
N THR A 491 20.15 -15.28 14.93
CA THR A 491 19.94 -15.24 13.48
C THR A 491 18.45 -15.33 13.14
N LYS A 492 17.68 -16.17 13.82
CA LYS A 492 16.24 -16.26 13.61
C LYS A 492 15.53 -14.96 13.99
N LYS A 493 15.89 -14.32 15.10
CA LYS A 493 15.34 -13.02 15.54
C LYS A 493 15.63 -11.91 14.53
N ILE A 494 16.87 -11.80 14.05
CA ILE A 494 17.23 -10.82 13.02
C ILE A 494 16.50 -11.11 11.70
N SER A 495 16.35 -12.39 11.35
CA SER A 495 15.63 -12.80 10.15
C SER A 495 14.13 -12.49 10.23
N ILE A 496 13.51 -12.63 11.41
CA ILE A 496 12.13 -12.19 11.66
C ILE A 496 12.02 -10.68 11.49
N TYR A 497 12.93 -9.91 12.09
CA TYR A 497 12.94 -8.46 11.98
C TYR A 497 13.03 -8.04 10.50
N LEU A 498 13.96 -8.63 9.75
CA LEU A 498 14.13 -8.39 8.32
C LEU A 498 12.88 -8.78 7.51
N TYR A 499 12.21 -9.88 7.87
CA TYR A 499 10.95 -10.29 7.25
C TYR A 499 9.81 -9.30 7.50
N TYR A 500 9.72 -8.72 8.70
CA TYR A 500 8.67 -7.74 9.01
C TYR A 500 8.95 -6.37 8.40
N VAL A 501 10.17 -5.84 8.54
CA VAL A 501 10.52 -4.51 8.05
C VAL A 501 10.65 -4.51 6.53
N GLY A 502 11.32 -5.53 5.97
CA GLY A 502 11.53 -5.65 4.53
C GLY A 502 10.36 -6.24 3.76
N GLY A 503 9.43 -6.87 4.46
CA GLY A 503 8.36 -7.65 3.87
C GLY A 503 8.84 -8.96 3.23
N ARG A 504 7.86 -9.75 2.80
CA ARG A 504 8.09 -11.10 2.27
C ARG A 504 8.99 -11.13 1.03
N LEU A 505 8.82 -10.20 0.09
CA LEU A 505 9.56 -10.20 -1.17
C LEU A 505 11.06 -9.94 -0.95
N LEU A 506 11.40 -8.97 -0.09
CA LEU A 506 12.79 -8.70 0.27
C LEU A 506 13.41 -9.93 0.93
N TYR A 507 12.70 -10.51 1.90
CA TYR A 507 13.21 -11.68 2.61
C TYR A 507 13.41 -12.89 1.69
N GLU A 508 12.47 -13.20 0.80
CA GLU A 508 12.62 -14.29 -0.18
C GLU A 508 13.80 -14.04 -1.13
N THR A 509 14.05 -12.77 -1.48
CA THR A 509 15.20 -12.38 -2.31
C THR A 509 16.50 -12.62 -1.56
N ILE A 510 16.59 -12.18 -0.30
CA ILE A 510 17.78 -12.39 0.54
C ILE A 510 18.02 -13.88 0.78
N TYR A 511 16.97 -14.65 1.10
CA TYR A 511 17.05 -16.10 1.27
C TYR A 511 17.52 -16.82 0.00
N ALA A 512 17.08 -16.37 -1.18
CA ALA A 512 17.51 -16.94 -2.46
C ALA A 512 18.99 -16.65 -2.77
N ASN A 513 19.50 -15.47 -2.38
CA ASN A 513 20.89 -15.07 -2.61
C ASN A 513 21.85 -15.58 -1.52
N LEU A 514 21.38 -15.75 -0.28
CA LEU A 514 22.16 -16.19 0.87
C LEU A 514 21.74 -17.60 1.32
N LYS A 515 21.93 -18.58 0.43
CA LYS A 515 21.59 -19.99 0.73
C LYS A 515 22.33 -20.46 1.97
N ASN A 516 21.61 -21.17 2.85
CA ASN A 516 22.12 -21.75 4.10
C ASN A 516 22.55 -20.73 5.18
N CYS A 517 22.59 -19.42 4.89
CA CYS A 517 22.91 -18.38 5.86
C CYS A 517 21.70 -17.98 6.71
N VAL A 518 20.53 -17.89 6.07
CA VAL A 518 19.28 -17.44 6.69
C VAL A 518 18.19 -18.53 6.66
N PRO A 519 17.34 -18.61 7.69
CA PRO A 519 16.28 -19.61 7.78
C PRO A 519 15.22 -19.44 6.69
N SER A 520 14.58 -20.55 6.31
CA SER A 520 13.40 -20.49 5.43
C SER A 520 12.22 -19.80 6.13
N ILE A 521 11.27 -19.26 5.36
CA ILE A 521 10.03 -18.68 5.93
C ILE A 521 9.27 -19.71 6.79
N SER A 522 9.25 -20.99 6.39
CA SER A 522 8.62 -22.04 7.19
C SER A 522 9.31 -22.25 8.54
N THR A 523 10.65 -22.13 8.57
CA THR A 523 11.45 -22.18 9.80
C THR A 523 11.16 -20.97 10.67
N LEU A 524 11.06 -19.77 10.07
CA LEU A 524 10.68 -18.55 10.78
C LEU A 524 9.30 -18.65 11.40
N ASN A 525 8.29 -19.11 10.65
CA ASN A 525 6.94 -19.27 11.16
C ASN A 525 6.88 -20.27 12.31
N ARG A 526 7.59 -21.40 12.21
CA ARG A 526 7.68 -22.36 13.31
C ARG A 526 8.34 -21.76 14.55
N TYR A 527 9.40 -20.97 14.36
CA TYR A 527 10.09 -20.31 15.46
C TYR A 527 9.24 -19.20 16.10
N LEU A 528 8.49 -18.43 15.28
CA LEU A 528 7.50 -17.47 15.76
C LEU A 528 6.40 -18.15 16.57
N GLU A 529 5.92 -19.30 16.11
CA GLU A 529 4.90 -20.09 16.81
C GLU A 529 5.42 -20.70 18.12
N SER A 530 6.73 -20.96 18.24
CA SER A 530 7.33 -21.50 19.47
C SER A 530 7.74 -20.44 20.49
N GLU A 531 8.25 -19.29 20.03
CA GLU A 531 8.73 -18.23 20.93
C GLU A 531 7.65 -17.25 21.35
N ARG A 532 6.63 -17.01 20.52
CA ARG A 532 5.60 -16.04 20.88
C ARG A 532 4.65 -16.65 21.87
N HIS A 533 4.45 -15.94 22.99
CA HIS A 533 3.13 -15.91 23.60
C HIS A 533 2.15 -15.44 22.52
N CYS A 534 1.44 -16.40 21.93
CA CYS A 534 0.45 -16.12 20.92
C CYS A 534 -0.69 -15.36 21.60
N ILE A 535 -0.73 -14.04 21.41
CA ILE A 535 -1.83 -13.20 21.88
C ILE A 535 -3.11 -13.75 21.26
N GLN A 536 -4.00 -14.27 22.10
CA GLN A 536 -5.26 -14.84 21.64
C GLN A 536 -6.29 -13.74 21.45
N GLU A 537 -7.33 -14.02 20.67
CA GLU A 537 -8.45 -13.09 20.49
C GLU A 537 -9.08 -12.76 21.86
N GLY A 538 -9.16 -11.46 22.18
CA GLY A 538 -9.63 -10.97 23.48
C GLY A 538 -8.57 -10.93 24.60
N ASP A 539 -7.34 -11.39 24.35
CA ASP A 539 -6.23 -11.22 25.29
C ASP A 539 -5.53 -9.87 25.06
N LEU A 540 -5.41 -9.09 26.12
CA LEU A 540 -4.53 -7.93 26.17
C LEU A 540 -3.16 -8.36 26.70
N ASP A 541 -2.08 -8.10 25.95
CA ASP A 541 -0.71 -8.42 26.37
C ASP A 541 -0.14 -7.37 27.34
N LEU A 542 -0.79 -7.24 28.50
CA LEU A 542 -0.37 -6.30 29.54
C LEU A 542 0.99 -6.68 30.16
N VAL A 543 1.33 -7.98 30.17
CA VAL A 543 2.62 -8.47 30.67
C VAL A 543 3.75 -8.06 29.74
N GLY A 544 3.58 -8.26 28.43
CA GLY A 544 4.53 -7.80 27.42
C GLY A 544 4.68 -6.28 27.44
N LEU A 545 3.58 -5.54 27.57
CA LEU A 545 3.62 -4.08 27.68
C LEU A 545 4.36 -3.62 28.94
N LYS A 546 4.06 -4.19 30.10
CA LYS A 546 4.76 -3.86 31.36
C LYS A 546 6.27 -4.09 31.23
N LYS A 547 6.67 -5.25 30.73
CA LYS A 547 8.07 -5.59 30.49
C LYS A 547 8.73 -4.59 29.53
N HIS A 548 8.05 -4.22 28.45
CA HIS A 548 8.53 -3.25 27.47
C HIS A 548 8.81 -1.86 28.07
N LEU A 549 7.94 -1.40 28.98
CA LEU A 549 8.08 -0.12 29.69
C LEU A 549 9.24 -0.17 30.70
N GLU A 550 9.34 -1.26 31.47
CA GLU A 550 10.40 -1.48 32.45
C GLU A 550 11.78 -1.53 31.80
N GLU A 551 11.94 -2.27 30.71
CA GLU A 551 13.22 -2.39 29.98
C GLU A 551 13.72 -1.06 29.40
N ARG A 552 12.84 -0.08 29.20
CA ARG A 552 13.16 1.24 28.65
C ARG A 552 13.18 2.35 29.69
N GLY A 553 12.90 2.04 30.97
CA GLY A 553 12.77 3.04 32.01
C GLY A 553 11.63 4.05 31.77
N ILE A 554 10.55 3.62 31.09
CA ILE A 554 9.39 4.46 30.78
C ILE A 554 8.33 4.33 31.90
N SER A 555 7.60 5.41 32.17
CA SER A 555 6.50 5.42 33.14
C SER A 555 5.45 4.34 32.83
N LYS A 556 4.90 3.73 33.88
CA LYS A 556 3.79 2.77 33.81
C LYS A 556 2.42 3.44 33.68
N LEU A 557 2.37 4.78 33.76
CA LEU A 557 1.17 5.55 33.47
C LEU A 557 0.99 5.64 31.95
N ILE A 558 0.02 4.89 31.44
CA ILE A 558 -0.27 4.80 30.00
C ILE A 558 -1.67 5.31 29.70
N TRP A 559 -1.83 5.89 28.53
CA TRP A 559 -3.14 6.22 27.95
C TRP A 559 -3.53 5.11 26.99
N ILE A 560 -4.76 4.61 27.09
CA ILE A 560 -5.30 3.59 26.19
C ILE A 560 -6.38 4.26 25.36
N SER A 561 -6.18 4.30 24.04
CA SER A 561 -7.18 4.73 23.07
C SER A 561 -7.59 3.53 22.21
N GLU A 562 -8.89 3.27 22.12
CA GLU A 562 -9.45 2.23 21.26
C GLU A 562 -10.07 2.88 20.01
N ASP A 563 -9.76 2.33 18.83
CA ASP A 563 -10.42 2.65 17.58
C ASP A 563 -10.84 1.36 16.86
N ALA A 564 -12.04 1.36 16.29
CA ALA A 564 -12.62 0.18 15.67
C ALA A 564 -12.27 0.13 14.18
N THR A 565 -11.26 -0.66 13.82
CA THR A 565 -10.99 -0.95 12.40
C THR A 565 -12.03 -1.92 11.85
N ARG A 566 -12.68 -1.60 10.73
CA ARG A 566 -13.62 -2.51 10.05
C ARG A 566 -12.89 -3.76 9.55
N ILE A 567 -13.01 -4.86 10.28
CA ILE A 567 -12.45 -6.17 9.89
C ILE A 567 -13.38 -6.83 8.85
N LYS A 568 -12.80 -7.48 7.84
CA LYS A 568 -13.57 -8.32 6.90
C LYS A 568 -14.21 -9.45 7.70
N THR A 569 -15.52 -9.66 7.53
CA THR A 569 -16.37 -10.66 8.23
C THR A 569 -16.06 -12.11 7.82
N LYS A 570 -14.79 -12.51 7.83
CA LYS A 570 -14.37 -13.87 7.53
C LYS A 570 -14.16 -14.62 8.83
N ILE A 571 -15.07 -15.55 9.10
CA ILE A 571 -14.96 -16.48 10.22
C ILE A 571 -13.87 -17.51 9.88
N GLU A 572 -12.89 -17.65 10.76
CA GLU A 572 -11.79 -18.62 10.62
C GLU A 572 -11.80 -19.61 11.77
N TYR A 573 -11.30 -20.83 11.54
CA TYR A 573 -11.15 -21.83 12.61
C TYR A 573 -9.67 -21.95 12.96
N ASP A 574 -9.35 -21.71 14.23
CA ASP A 574 -8.02 -21.97 14.76
C ASP A 574 -7.93 -23.41 15.31
N PRO A 575 -7.20 -24.31 14.64
CA PRO A 575 -7.06 -25.69 15.09
C PRO A 575 -6.25 -25.84 16.37
N LYS A 576 -5.40 -24.86 16.74
CA LYS A 576 -4.56 -24.96 17.95
C LYS A 576 -5.37 -24.73 19.21
N THR A 577 -6.22 -23.71 19.22
CA THR A 577 -7.06 -23.36 20.36
C THR A 577 -8.47 -23.98 20.29
N ASN A 578 -8.83 -24.60 19.17
CA ASN A 578 -10.18 -25.13 18.91
C ASN A 578 -11.27 -24.04 18.98
N LYS A 579 -10.96 -22.84 18.47
CA LYS A 579 -11.84 -21.67 18.51
C LYS A 579 -12.24 -21.20 17.11
N LEU A 580 -13.37 -20.52 17.03
CA LEU A 580 -13.80 -19.76 15.85
C LEU A 580 -13.41 -18.30 16.05
N LEU A 581 -12.61 -17.77 15.12
CA LEU A 581 -12.10 -16.40 15.10
C LEU A 581 -12.96 -15.53 14.17
N GLY A 582 -13.00 -14.22 14.46
CA GLY A 582 -13.66 -13.23 13.59
C GLY A 582 -15.11 -12.92 13.98
N PHE A 583 -15.56 -13.41 15.13
CA PHE A 583 -16.78 -12.93 15.79
C PHE A 583 -16.45 -11.75 16.70
N VAL A 584 -17.38 -10.81 16.83
CA VAL A 584 -17.26 -9.75 17.84
C VAL A 584 -17.41 -10.40 19.21
N LEU A 585 -16.37 -10.32 20.04
CA LEU A 585 -16.42 -10.81 21.42
C LEU A 585 -17.33 -9.89 22.25
N PRO A 586 -18.30 -10.41 23.01
CA PRO A 586 -19.07 -9.59 23.93
C PRO A 586 -18.16 -9.01 25.01
N LEU A 587 -18.49 -7.80 25.44
CA LEU A 587 -17.72 -7.08 26.45
C LEU A 587 -18.35 -7.27 27.84
N LYS A 588 -17.50 -7.40 28.87
CA LYS A 588 -17.86 -7.33 30.28
C LYS A 588 -16.96 -6.29 30.94
N ASN A 589 -17.54 -5.22 31.48
CA ASN A 589 -16.81 -4.07 32.04
C ASN A 589 -15.83 -3.43 31.03
N GLY A 590 -16.26 -3.31 29.76
CA GLY A 590 -15.41 -2.76 28.69
C GLY A 590 -14.31 -3.70 28.19
N LEU A 591 -14.16 -4.90 28.75
CA LEU A 591 -13.16 -5.88 28.32
C LEU A 591 -13.78 -7.05 27.57
N PRO A 592 -13.13 -7.58 26.52
CA PRO A 592 -13.63 -8.74 25.79
C PRO A 592 -13.67 -10.00 26.68
N ILE A 593 -14.81 -10.68 26.67
CA ILE A 593 -14.93 -11.98 27.34
C ILE A 593 -14.24 -13.04 26.48
N LYS A 594 -13.18 -13.62 27.04
CA LYS A 594 -12.35 -14.63 26.38
C LYS A 594 -13.11 -15.95 26.22
N ASN A 595 -12.66 -16.78 25.27
CA ASN A 595 -13.02 -18.21 25.20
C ASN A 595 -14.51 -18.51 24.97
N ILE A 596 -15.26 -17.64 24.31
CA ILE A 596 -16.71 -17.86 24.09
C ILE A 596 -16.97 -18.84 22.93
N PHE A 597 -16.28 -18.65 21.80
CA PHE A 597 -16.61 -19.35 20.57
C PHE A 597 -15.78 -20.63 20.36
N TYR A 598 -15.95 -21.62 21.24
CA TYR A 598 -15.35 -22.94 21.04
C TYR A 598 -16.07 -23.73 19.95
N ALA A 599 -15.29 -24.39 19.09
CA ALA A 599 -15.84 -25.36 18.14
C ALA A 599 -16.18 -26.66 18.87
N THR A 600 -17.39 -26.75 19.44
CA THR A 600 -17.87 -27.93 20.16
C THR A 600 -18.37 -29.03 19.22
N SER A 601 -18.90 -28.70 18.05
CA SER A 601 -19.47 -29.67 17.12
C SER A 601 -18.47 -30.19 16.07
N ALA A 602 -18.30 -31.52 15.98
CA ALA A 602 -17.42 -32.19 15.02
C ALA A 602 -17.73 -31.92 13.53
N PRO A 603 -19.01 -31.76 13.09
CA PRO A 603 -19.33 -31.43 11.70
C PRO A 603 -18.73 -30.09 11.25
N PHE A 604 -18.67 -29.11 12.16
CA PHE A 604 -18.16 -27.77 11.88
C PHE A 604 -16.64 -27.79 11.66
N LYS A 605 -15.90 -28.57 12.46
CA LYS A 605 -14.45 -28.79 12.30
C LYS A 605 -14.11 -29.37 10.92
N LYS A 606 -14.94 -30.32 10.43
CA LYS A 606 -14.74 -30.99 9.14
C LYS A 606 -15.07 -30.07 7.95
N PHE A 607 -16.08 -29.21 8.09
CA PHE A 607 -16.49 -28.27 7.04
C PHE A 607 -15.45 -27.16 6.82
N LEU A 608 -15.00 -26.50 7.90
CA LEU A 608 -14.01 -25.43 7.82
C LEU A 608 -12.61 -25.95 7.46
N GLY A 609 -12.21 -27.11 8.02
CA GLY A 609 -10.91 -27.73 7.70
C GLY A 609 -10.77 -28.14 6.23
N ARG A 610 -11.85 -28.55 5.56
CA ARG A 610 -11.85 -28.90 4.13
C ARG A 610 -11.74 -27.67 3.23
N LYS A 611 -12.44 -26.56 3.55
CA LYS A 611 -12.29 -25.28 2.82
C LYS A 611 -10.89 -24.69 3.00
N ALA A 612 -10.31 -24.76 4.20
CA ALA A 612 -8.94 -24.26 4.47
C ALA A 612 -7.88 -25.04 3.67
N LYS A 613 -7.97 -26.38 3.59
CA LYS A 613 -7.09 -27.18 2.72
C LYS A 613 -7.27 -26.84 1.24
N HIS A 614 -8.50 -26.59 0.79
CA HIS A 614 -8.75 -26.25 -0.61
C HIS A 614 -8.17 -24.87 -1.00
N LEU A 615 -8.24 -23.88 -0.10
CA LEU A 615 -7.70 -22.53 -0.30
C LEU A 615 -6.17 -22.43 -0.13
N MET A 616 -5.54 -23.32 0.63
CA MET A 616 -4.07 -23.40 0.70
C MET A 616 -3.43 -24.17 -0.47
N LEU A 617 -4.24 -24.89 -1.25
CA LEU A 617 -3.81 -25.66 -2.42
C LEU A 617 -4.04 -24.92 -3.76
N THR A 618 -4.79 -23.81 -3.75
CA THR A 618 -4.91 -22.84 -4.84
C THR A 618 -3.94 -21.69 -4.62
#